data_AF-A0A377ACP3-F1
#
_entry.id   AF-A0A377ACP3-F1
#
_cell.length_a   1.000
_cell.length_b   1.000
_cell.length_c   1.000
_cell.angle_alpha   90.00
_cell.angle_beta   90.00
_cell.angle_gamma   90.00
#
_symmetry.space_group_name_H-M   'P 1'
#
loop_
_entity.id
_entity.type
_entity.pdbx_description
1 polymer ?
#
loop_
_entity_poly.entity_id
_entity_poly.type
_entity_poly.pdbx_seq_one_letter_code
_entity_poly.pdbx_strand_id
1 'polypeptide(L)'
;MNIYIGWLFKLIPLIMGLICIALGGFVLESSGQSEYFVAGHVLISLAAICLALFTTAFIIISQLTRGVNTFYNTLFPIIGYAGSIITMIWGWALLAGNDVMADEFVAGHVIFGVGMIAACVSTVAASSGHFLLIPKNAAGSKSDGTPVQAYSSLIGNCLIAVPVLLTLLGFIWSITLLRSADITPHYVAGHVLLGLTAICACLIDLVATIVHQTRNTFSTKEHWLWCYWVIFLGSITVLQGIYVLVSSDASARLAPGIILICLGMICYSIFSKSGYWHWYGDVPVR
;
A
#
# COMPACT_ATOMS: atom_id res chain seq x y z
N MET A 1 17.38 3.13 21.00
CA MET A 1 16.86 1.79 20.65
C MET A 1 18.01 0.80 20.52
N ASN A 2 17.90 -0.43 21.03
CA ASN A 2 18.95 -1.44 20.90
C ASN A 2 19.15 -1.82 19.41
N ILE A 3 20.38 -2.09 18.98
CA ILE A 3 20.68 -2.41 17.57
C ILE A 3 19.99 -3.71 17.14
N TYR A 4 19.94 -4.69 18.05
CA TYR A 4 19.30 -5.97 17.82
C TYR A 4 17.79 -5.84 17.60
N ILE A 5 17.10 -5.01 18.39
CA ILE A 5 15.66 -4.80 18.22
C ILE A 5 15.35 -4.04 16.91
N GLY A 6 16.23 -3.12 16.50
CA GLY A 6 16.09 -2.44 15.22
C GLY A 6 16.24 -3.38 14.01
N TRP A 7 17.13 -4.36 14.08
CA TRP A 7 17.24 -5.39 13.04
C TRP A 7 16.05 -6.35 13.04
N LEU A 8 15.53 -6.72 14.21
CA LEU A 8 14.34 -7.57 14.31
C LEU A 8 13.15 -6.95 13.55
N PHE A 9 12.84 -5.68 13.82
CA PHE A 9 11.72 -5.01 13.16
C PHE A 9 11.88 -4.88 11.65
N LYS A 10 13.11 -4.75 11.16
CA LYS A 10 13.39 -4.75 9.72
C LYS A 10 13.18 -6.11 9.11
N LEU A 11 13.57 -7.19 9.79
CA LEU A 11 13.56 -8.54 9.20
C LEU A 11 12.16 -9.19 9.19
N ILE A 12 11.24 -8.74 10.06
CA ILE A 12 9.88 -9.30 10.15
C ILE A 12 9.15 -9.33 8.78
N PRO A 13 9.04 -8.21 8.02
CA PRO A 13 8.40 -8.25 6.71
C PRO A 13 9.11 -9.18 5.71
N LEU A 14 10.45 -9.29 5.78
CA LEU A 14 11.20 -10.15 4.87
C LEU A 14 10.90 -11.63 5.12
N ILE A 15 10.87 -12.05 6.39
CA ILE A 15 10.49 -13.42 6.78
C ILE A 15 9.04 -13.71 6.36
N MET A 16 8.14 -12.75 6.58
CA MET A 16 6.75 -12.89 6.13
C MET A 16 6.67 -13.06 4.60
N GLY A 17 7.46 -12.30 3.83
CA GLY A 17 7.53 -12.44 2.38
C GLY A 17 8.01 -13.83 1.93
N LEU A 18 9.00 -14.41 2.61
CA LEU A 18 9.44 -15.79 2.35
C LEU A 18 8.34 -16.80 2.66
N ILE A 19 7.60 -16.61 3.75
CA ILE A 19 6.46 -17.46 4.11
C ILE A 19 5.36 -17.35 3.04
N CYS A 20 5.06 -16.15 2.53
CA CYS A 20 4.12 -15.94 1.43
C CYS A 20 4.53 -16.71 0.18
N ILE A 21 5.81 -16.68 -0.21
CA ILE A 21 6.30 -17.44 -1.37
C ILE A 21 6.18 -18.94 -1.12
N ALA A 22 6.62 -19.43 0.04
CA ALA A 22 6.62 -20.85 0.36
C ALA A 22 5.19 -21.42 0.43
N LEU A 23 4.28 -20.74 1.13
CA LEU A 23 2.88 -21.15 1.21
C LEU A 23 2.17 -21.03 -0.13
N GLY A 24 2.48 -19.99 -0.92
CA GLY A 24 1.90 -19.83 -2.25
C GLY A 24 2.34 -20.95 -3.21
N GLY A 25 3.63 -21.32 -3.18
CA GLY A 25 4.13 -22.48 -3.92
C GLY A 25 3.47 -23.78 -3.48
N PHE A 26 3.37 -24.02 -2.17
CA PHE A 26 2.69 -25.19 -1.61
C PHE A 26 1.22 -25.27 -2.07
N VAL A 27 0.49 -24.15 -2.06
CA VAL A 27 -0.91 -24.08 -2.52
C VAL A 27 -1.03 -24.43 -4.01
N LEU A 28 -0.09 -23.98 -4.84
CA LEU A 28 -0.08 -24.31 -6.27
C LEU A 28 0.22 -25.79 -6.54
N GLU A 29 1.07 -26.42 -5.73
CA GLU A 29 1.40 -27.85 -5.85
C GLU A 29 0.31 -28.77 -5.29
N SER A 30 -0.48 -28.31 -4.32
CA SER A 30 -1.34 -29.16 -3.50
C SER A 30 -2.68 -29.58 -4.15
N SER A 31 -3.03 -29.10 -5.35
CA SER A 31 -4.28 -29.53 -6.01
C SER A 31 -4.46 -29.01 -7.44
N GLY A 32 -4.95 -29.87 -8.34
CA GLY A 32 -5.33 -29.52 -9.72
C GLY A 32 -6.69 -28.82 -9.88
N GLN A 33 -7.09 -27.98 -8.91
CA GLN A 33 -8.37 -27.25 -8.91
C GLN A 33 -8.11 -25.74 -9.07
N SER A 34 -8.98 -25.05 -9.81
CA SER A 34 -8.77 -23.65 -10.24
C SER A 34 -8.75 -22.60 -9.10
N GLU A 35 -9.41 -22.85 -7.97
CA GLU A 35 -9.42 -21.93 -6.82
C GLU A 35 -8.01 -21.77 -6.19
N TYR A 36 -7.20 -22.83 -6.24
CA TYR A 36 -5.84 -22.83 -5.71
C TYR A 36 -4.87 -22.10 -6.63
N PHE A 37 -5.16 -22.03 -7.93
CA PHE A 37 -4.38 -21.23 -8.87
C PHE A 37 -4.41 -19.75 -8.46
N VAL A 38 -5.61 -19.20 -8.26
CA VAL A 38 -5.79 -17.80 -7.85
C VAL A 38 -5.15 -17.56 -6.48
N ALA A 39 -5.48 -18.38 -5.49
CA ALA A 39 -4.98 -18.21 -4.12
C ALA A 39 -3.44 -18.31 -4.05
N GLY A 40 -2.85 -19.28 -4.73
CA GLY A 40 -1.40 -19.48 -4.75
C GLY A 40 -0.65 -18.34 -5.39
N HIS A 41 -1.07 -17.88 -6.58
CA HIS A 41 -0.43 -16.75 -7.26
C HIS A 41 -0.57 -15.44 -6.49
N VAL A 42 -1.76 -15.17 -5.93
CA VAL A 42 -1.98 -13.99 -5.09
C VAL A 42 -1.06 -14.05 -3.86
N LEU A 43 -0.95 -15.19 -3.19
CA LEU A 43 -0.10 -15.34 -2.01
C LEU A 43 1.39 -15.12 -2.33
N ILE A 44 1.88 -15.63 -3.46
CA ILE A 44 3.25 -15.33 -3.92
C ILE A 44 3.41 -13.82 -4.20
N SER A 45 2.42 -13.19 -4.83
CA SER A 45 2.49 -11.76 -5.15
C SER A 45 2.56 -10.85 -3.91
N LEU A 46 2.01 -11.28 -2.76
CA LEU A 46 2.10 -10.53 -1.50
C LEU A 46 3.54 -10.36 -1.01
N ALA A 47 4.49 -11.17 -1.49
CA ALA A 47 5.91 -10.99 -1.22
C ALA A 47 6.43 -9.63 -1.71
N ALA A 48 5.84 -9.04 -2.75
CA ALA A 48 6.19 -7.71 -3.22
C ALA A 48 5.78 -6.60 -2.24
N ILE A 49 4.60 -6.71 -1.62
CA ILE A 49 4.20 -5.81 -0.53
C ILE A 49 5.13 -6.00 0.67
N CYS A 50 5.47 -7.24 1.01
CA CYS A 50 6.42 -7.54 2.09
C CYS A 50 7.80 -6.92 1.85
N LEU A 51 8.30 -6.97 0.62
CA LEU A 51 9.53 -6.29 0.21
C LEU A 51 9.40 -4.77 0.36
N ALA A 52 8.31 -4.16 -0.10
CA ALA A 52 8.08 -2.72 0.06
C ALA A 52 7.97 -2.29 1.54
N LEU A 53 7.37 -3.12 2.39
CA LEU A 53 7.32 -2.89 3.84
C LEU A 53 8.70 -3.05 4.48
N PHE A 54 9.51 -4.02 4.03
CA PHE A 54 10.90 -4.18 4.45
C PHE A 54 11.71 -2.92 4.14
N THR A 55 11.62 -2.39 2.91
CA THR A 55 12.36 -1.19 2.52
C THR A 55 11.90 0.04 3.32
N THR A 56 10.59 0.18 3.56
CA THR A 56 10.03 1.24 4.42
C THR A 56 10.57 1.14 5.85
N ALA A 57 10.49 -0.04 6.46
CA ALA A 57 10.98 -0.29 7.82
C ALA A 57 12.49 -0.05 7.90
N PHE A 58 13.25 -0.47 6.88
CA PHE A 58 14.68 -0.23 6.81
C PHE A 58 15.01 1.26 6.84
N ILE A 59 14.36 2.08 6.01
CA ILE A 59 14.59 3.52 5.98
C ILE A 59 14.26 4.15 7.33
N ILE A 60 13.03 3.99 7.82
CA ILE A 60 12.56 4.66 9.04
C ILE A 60 13.42 4.27 10.25
N ILE A 61 13.66 2.98 10.47
CA ILE A 61 14.39 2.50 11.64
C ILE A 61 15.87 2.91 11.58
N SER A 62 16.46 2.90 10.38
CA SER A 62 17.85 3.30 10.22
C SER A 62 18.03 4.79 10.50
N GLN A 63 17.06 5.62 10.10
CA GLN A 63 17.03 7.04 10.46
C GLN A 63 16.99 7.22 11.99
N LEU A 64 16.14 6.47 12.69
CA LEU A 64 15.98 6.55 14.15
C LEU A 64 17.19 6.04 14.97
N THR A 65 18.08 5.23 14.37
CA THR A 65 19.17 4.56 15.13
C THR A 65 20.56 5.14 14.88
N ARG A 66 20.94 5.33 13.61
CA ARG A 66 22.32 5.68 13.24
C ARG A 66 22.42 6.74 12.13
N GLY A 67 21.28 7.24 11.65
CA GLY A 67 21.21 7.98 10.40
C GLY A 67 21.40 7.06 9.19
N VAL A 68 20.80 7.41 8.06
CA VAL A 68 20.90 6.63 6.82
C VAL A 68 21.87 7.32 5.87
N ASN A 69 22.81 6.57 5.31
CA ASN A 69 23.63 7.08 4.22
C ASN A 69 22.73 7.34 2.99
N THR A 70 22.96 8.44 2.28
CA THR A 70 22.20 8.83 1.08
C THR A 70 22.07 7.68 0.08
N PHE A 71 23.11 6.86 -0.07
CA PHE A 71 23.07 5.66 -0.92
C PHE A 71 21.93 4.69 -0.56
N TYR A 72 21.81 4.30 0.72
CA TYR A 72 20.75 3.40 1.17
C TYR A 72 19.38 4.05 1.10
N ASN A 73 19.32 5.36 1.30
CA ASN A 73 18.08 6.14 1.20
C ASN A 73 17.46 6.11 -0.20
N THR A 74 18.30 5.91 -1.22
CA THR A 74 17.87 5.78 -2.62
C THR A 74 17.71 4.31 -3.02
N LEU A 75 18.67 3.45 -2.65
CA LEU A 75 18.72 2.06 -3.10
C LEU A 75 17.49 1.25 -2.66
N PHE A 76 17.10 1.35 -1.38
CA PHE A 76 16.01 0.52 -0.87
C PHE A 76 14.65 0.86 -1.48
N PRO A 77 14.25 2.15 -1.62
CA PRO A 77 13.05 2.48 -2.38
C PRO A 77 13.08 1.98 -3.83
N ILE A 78 14.23 2.07 -4.52
CA ILE A 78 14.38 1.53 -5.89
C ILE A 78 14.11 0.02 -5.92
N ILE A 79 14.64 -0.74 -4.96
CA ILE A 79 14.38 -2.19 -4.86
C ILE A 79 12.88 -2.46 -4.66
N GLY A 80 12.20 -1.69 -3.82
CA GLY A 80 10.75 -1.80 -3.63
C GLY A 80 9.98 -1.53 -4.93
N TYR A 81 10.33 -0.46 -5.64
CA TYR A 81 9.71 -0.15 -6.93
C TYR A 81 10.00 -1.23 -7.98
N ALA A 82 11.22 -1.76 -8.05
CA ALA A 82 11.55 -2.85 -8.96
C ALA A 82 10.69 -4.10 -8.68
N GLY A 83 10.54 -4.47 -7.41
CA GLY A 83 9.63 -5.54 -7.00
C GLY A 83 8.19 -5.28 -7.43
N SER A 84 7.69 -4.06 -7.23
CA SER A 84 6.33 -3.69 -7.65
C SER A 84 6.11 -3.79 -9.16
N ILE A 85 7.07 -3.33 -9.97
CA ILE A 85 7.01 -3.38 -11.43
C ILE A 85 7.03 -4.83 -11.91
N ILE A 86 7.90 -5.68 -11.34
CA ILE A 86 7.96 -7.10 -11.67
C ILE A 86 6.59 -7.76 -11.39
N THR A 87 5.98 -7.47 -10.25
CA THR A 87 4.64 -8.00 -9.91
C THR A 87 3.56 -7.48 -10.84
N MET A 88 3.57 -6.19 -11.21
CA MET A 88 2.61 -5.65 -12.18
C MET A 88 2.76 -6.29 -13.56
N ILE A 89 4.00 -6.47 -14.03
CA ILE A 89 4.30 -7.17 -15.30
C ILE A 89 3.81 -8.61 -15.23
N TRP A 90 4.01 -9.30 -14.11
CA TRP A 90 3.53 -10.67 -13.93
C TRP A 90 2.00 -10.76 -13.97
N GLY A 91 1.30 -9.87 -13.26
CA GLY A 91 -0.16 -9.80 -13.31
C GLY A 91 -0.68 -9.50 -14.73
N TRP A 92 0.00 -8.58 -15.43
CA TRP A 92 -0.32 -8.28 -16.84
C TRP A 92 -0.06 -9.46 -17.77
N ALA A 93 1.02 -10.22 -17.56
CA ALA A 93 1.37 -11.37 -18.38
C ALA A 93 0.29 -12.47 -18.33
N LEU A 94 -0.37 -12.66 -17.19
CA LEU A 94 -1.51 -13.57 -17.07
C LEU A 94 -2.73 -13.11 -17.88
N LEU A 95 -2.86 -11.82 -18.14
CA LEU A 95 -3.96 -11.24 -18.92
C LEU A 95 -3.69 -11.16 -20.43
N ALA A 96 -2.44 -11.37 -20.86
CA ALA A 96 -2.01 -11.14 -22.24
C ALA A 96 -2.27 -12.32 -23.20
N GLY A 97 -2.87 -13.42 -22.72
CA GLY A 97 -3.24 -14.57 -23.55
C GLY A 97 -4.43 -14.30 -24.47
N ASN A 98 -4.56 -15.06 -25.57
CA ASN A 98 -5.72 -14.98 -26.46
C ASN A 98 -6.96 -15.69 -25.89
N ASP A 99 -6.75 -16.69 -25.02
CA ASP A 99 -7.80 -17.52 -24.41
C ASP A 99 -7.61 -17.55 -22.87
N VAL A 100 -7.70 -16.38 -22.23
CA VAL A 100 -7.48 -16.25 -20.78
C VAL A 100 -8.57 -17.00 -20.00
N MET A 101 -8.16 -17.92 -19.14
CA MET A 101 -9.07 -18.67 -18.29
C MET A 101 -9.63 -17.78 -17.16
N ALA A 102 -10.78 -18.15 -16.59
CA ALA A 102 -11.47 -17.36 -15.57
C ALA A 102 -10.62 -17.08 -14.31
N ASP A 103 -9.83 -18.07 -13.90
CA ASP A 103 -8.90 -18.01 -12.78
C ASP A 103 -7.67 -17.14 -13.09
N GLU A 104 -7.07 -17.30 -14.27
CA GLU A 104 -5.99 -16.42 -14.75
C GLU A 104 -6.43 -14.96 -14.86
N PHE A 105 -7.66 -14.74 -15.32
CA PHE A 105 -8.26 -13.41 -15.41
C PHE A 105 -8.37 -12.76 -14.03
N VAL A 106 -8.92 -13.46 -13.04
CA VAL A 106 -9.03 -12.92 -11.67
C VAL A 106 -7.65 -12.72 -11.06
N ALA A 107 -6.78 -13.72 -11.15
CA ALA A 107 -5.42 -13.67 -10.60
C ALA A 107 -4.62 -12.50 -11.19
N GLY A 108 -4.63 -12.31 -12.51
CA GLY A 108 -3.90 -11.25 -13.19
C GLY A 108 -4.27 -9.86 -12.70
N HIS A 109 -5.58 -9.57 -12.58
CA HIS A 109 -6.06 -8.28 -12.05
C HIS A 109 -5.67 -8.07 -10.58
N VAL A 110 -5.79 -9.11 -9.75
CA VAL A 110 -5.46 -9.02 -8.32
C VAL A 110 -3.96 -8.82 -8.12
N ILE A 111 -3.11 -9.59 -8.80
CA ILE A 111 -1.64 -9.48 -8.76
C ILE A 111 -1.19 -8.10 -9.23
N PHE A 112 -1.79 -7.58 -10.32
CA PHE A 112 -1.52 -6.22 -10.77
C PHE A 112 -1.85 -5.20 -9.68
N GLY A 113 -3.02 -5.33 -9.04
CA GLY A 113 -3.42 -4.48 -7.91
C GLY A 113 -2.47 -4.57 -6.71
N VAL A 114 -2.01 -5.77 -6.36
CA VAL A 114 -0.99 -5.99 -5.32
C VAL A 114 0.31 -5.27 -5.68
N GLY A 115 0.73 -5.30 -6.95
CA GLY A 115 1.86 -4.53 -7.46
C GLY A 115 1.66 -3.02 -7.31
N MET A 116 0.47 -2.48 -7.58
CA MET A 116 0.17 -1.06 -7.34
C MET A 116 0.32 -0.67 -5.87
N ILE A 117 -0.15 -1.51 -4.94
CA ILE A 117 0.04 -1.27 -3.50
C ILE A 117 1.53 -1.28 -3.15
N ALA A 118 2.29 -2.25 -3.65
CA ALA A 118 3.73 -2.33 -3.41
C ALA A 118 4.46 -1.07 -3.92
N ALA A 119 4.04 -0.51 -5.06
CA ALA A 119 4.57 0.76 -5.57
C ALA A 119 4.21 1.94 -4.65
N CYS A 120 2.97 2.01 -4.16
CA CYS A 120 2.55 3.05 -3.20
C CYS A 120 3.32 2.96 -1.89
N VAL A 121 3.52 1.75 -1.33
CA VAL A 121 4.34 1.54 -0.13
C VAL A 121 5.81 1.89 -0.38
N SER A 122 6.35 1.56 -1.55
CA SER A 122 7.71 1.99 -1.95
C SER A 122 7.84 3.52 -2.03
N THR A 123 6.76 4.21 -2.38
CA THR A 123 6.67 5.68 -2.32
C THR A 123 6.73 6.19 -0.88
N VAL A 124 6.06 5.51 0.04
CA VAL A 124 6.16 5.81 1.49
C VAL A 124 7.61 5.67 1.95
N ALA A 125 8.32 4.60 1.55
CA ALA A 125 9.75 4.44 1.85
C ALA A 125 10.58 5.61 1.30
N ALA A 126 10.37 5.99 0.03
CA ALA A 126 11.08 7.10 -0.61
C ALA A 126 10.82 8.44 0.09
N SER A 127 9.56 8.75 0.40
CA SER A 127 9.19 9.99 1.11
C SER A 127 9.73 10.05 2.54
N SER A 128 9.92 8.89 3.18
CA SER A 128 10.47 8.77 4.55
C SER A 128 11.98 9.01 4.63
N GLY A 129 12.65 9.35 3.53
CA GLY A 129 14.09 9.53 3.52
C GLY A 129 14.61 10.65 4.42
N HIS A 130 13.76 11.58 4.84
CA HIS A 130 14.09 12.66 5.78
C HIS A 130 13.18 12.65 7.02
N PHE A 131 12.76 11.46 7.46
CA PHE A 131 11.77 11.27 8.54
C PHE A 131 12.05 12.05 9.83
N LEU A 132 13.33 12.21 10.21
CA LEU A 132 13.72 12.97 11.42
C LEU A 132 13.39 14.46 11.36
N LEU A 133 13.05 15.02 10.19
CA LEU A 133 12.59 16.40 10.08
C LEU A 133 11.17 16.59 10.62
N ILE A 134 10.35 15.54 10.67
CA ILE A 134 8.97 15.61 11.17
C ILE A 134 8.91 16.10 12.63
N PRO A 135 9.56 15.44 13.61
CA PRO A 135 9.53 15.90 14.99
C PRO A 135 10.22 17.26 15.18
N LYS A 136 11.26 17.56 14.37
CA LYS A 136 11.94 18.87 14.41
C LYS A 136 11.03 20.01 13.98
N ASN A 137 10.31 19.83 12.87
CA ASN A 137 9.38 20.84 12.35
C ASN A 137 8.13 20.94 13.22
N ALA A 138 7.71 19.86 13.87
CA ALA A 138 6.59 19.87 14.81
C ALA A 138 6.91 20.68 16.09
N ALA A 139 8.16 20.63 16.57
CA ALA A 139 8.62 21.41 17.73
C ALA A 139 9.00 22.86 17.38
N GLY A 140 9.26 23.14 16.10
CA GLY A 140 9.59 24.47 15.59
C GLY A 140 8.37 25.34 15.27
N SER A 141 8.61 26.46 14.61
CA SER A 141 7.55 27.37 14.14
C SER A 141 7.33 27.24 12.64
N LYS A 142 6.13 27.59 12.18
CA LYS A 142 5.85 27.74 10.73
C LYS A 142 6.64 28.87 10.08
N SER A 143 7.09 29.85 10.86
CA SER A 143 7.96 30.94 10.38
C SER A 143 9.34 30.45 9.93
N ASP A 144 9.76 29.26 10.37
CA ASP A 144 11.10 28.73 10.08
C ASP A 144 11.24 28.27 8.63
N GLY A 145 10.12 28.21 7.89
CA GLY A 145 10.09 27.87 6.48
C GLY A 145 10.47 26.41 6.21
N THR A 146 10.80 26.11 4.95
CA THR A 146 11.16 24.75 4.52
C THR A 146 12.63 24.46 4.84
N PRO A 147 12.96 23.37 5.56
CA PRO A 147 14.35 23.00 5.85
C PRO A 147 15.16 22.72 4.58
N VAL A 148 16.44 23.11 4.57
CA VAL A 148 17.35 22.90 3.42
C VAL A 148 17.60 21.43 3.10
N GLN A 149 17.45 20.54 4.09
CA GLN A 149 17.60 19.09 3.92
C GLN A 149 16.32 18.42 3.40
N ALA A 150 15.18 19.12 3.38
CA ALA A 150 13.93 18.54 2.89
C ALA A 150 13.97 18.40 1.36
N TYR A 151 13.18 17.47 0.84
CA TYR A 151 12.99 17.37 -0.61
C TYR A 151 12.49 18.69 -1.20
N SER A 152 12.89 19.00 -2.43
CA SER A 152 12.34 20.13 -3.18
C SER A 152 10.83 19.96 -3.39
N SER A 153 10.12 21.06 -3.68
CA SER A 153 8.67 20.98 -3.90
C SER A 153 8.32 20.08 -5.08
N LEU A 154 9.16 20.09 -6.10
CA LEU A 154 9.00 19.26 -7.29
C LEU A 154 9.10 17.77 -6.92
N ILE A 155 10.16 17.37 -6.19
CA ILE A 155 10.35 15.98 -5.79
C ILE A 155 9.21 15.53 -4.86
N GLY A 156 8.82 16.37 -3.89
CA GLY A 156 7.69 16.09 -3.02
C GLY A 156 6.39 15.86 -3.79
N ASN A 157 6.09 16.71 -4.77
CA ASN A 157 4.90 16.57 -5.60
C ASN A 157 4.97 15.33 -6.50
N CYS A 158 6.14 15.00 -7.06
CA CYS A 158 6.33 13.77 -7.83
C CYS A 158 6.08 12.53 -6.97
N LEU A 159 6.55 12.52 -5.71
CA LEU A 159 6.28 11.43 -4.78
C LEU A 159 4.78 11.29 -4.50
N ILE A 160 4.05 12.37 -4.26
CA ILE A 160 2.59 12.34 -4.06
C ILE A 160 1.86 11.90 -5.33
N ALA A 161 2.35 12.28 -6.51
CA ALA A 161 1.72 11.95 -7.79
C ALA A 161 1.69 10.44 -8.07
N VAL A 162 2.69 9.67 -7.62
CA VAL A 162 2.74 8.21 -7.85
C VAL A 162 1.50 7.49 -7.31
N PRO A 163 1.17 7.52 -6.01
CA PRO A 163 -0.03 6.86 -5.49
C PRO A 163 -1.32 7.47 -6.04
N VAL A 164 -1.35 8.77 -6.38
CA VAL A 164 -2.50 9.40 -7.05
C VAL A 164 -2.76 8.76 -8.41
N LEU A 165 -1.74 8.64 -9.26
CA LEU A 165 -1.86 8.07 -10.60
C LEU A 165 -2.24 6.58 -10.56
N LEU A 166 -1.64 5.82 -9.64
CA LEU A 166 -1.97 4.40 -9.45
C LEU A 166 -3.40 4.22 -8.94
N THR A 167 -3.86 5.10 -8.05
CA THR A 167 -5.25 5.10 -7.56
C THR A 167 -6.22 5.40 -8.69
N LEU A 168 -5.94 6.41 -9.52
CA LEU A 168 -6.79 6.74 -10.67
C LEU A 168 -6.85 5.58 -11.68
N LEU A 169 -5.70 4.98 -11.99
CA LEU A 169 -5.62 3.82 -12.87
C LEU A 169 -6.46 2.65 -12.32
N GLY A 170 -6.23 2.27 -11.06
CA GLY A 170 -6.95 1.17 -10.41
C GLY A 170 -8.45 1.43 -10.29
N PHE A 171 -8.84 2.68 -10.03
CA PHE A 171 -10.25 3.06 -9.93
C PHE A 171 -10.96 2.97 -11.29
N ILE A 172 -10.37 3.56 -12.34
CA ILE A 172 -10.93 3.48 -13.69
C ILE A 172 -11.04 2.02 -14.15
N TRP A 173 -10.00 1.23 -13.89
CA TRP A 173 -9.96 -0.17 -14.28
C TRP A 173 -11.02 -0.99 -13.52
N SER A 174 -11.10 -0.87 -12.20
CA SER A 174 -12.11 -1.58 -11.39
C SER A 174 -13.54 -1.23 -11.80
N ILE A 175 -13.85 0.05 -12.04
CA ILE A 175 -15.16 0.46 -12.55
C ILE A 175 -15.43 -0.11 -13.94
N THR A 176 -14.42 -0.19 -14.80
CA THR A 176 -14.57 -0.80 -16.14
C THR A 176 -14.92 -2.28 -16.04
N LEU A 177 -14.28 -3.03 -15.14
CA LEU A 177 -14.62 -4.43 -14.87
C LEU A 177 -16.05 -4.58 -14.32
N LEU A 178 -16.43 -3.72 -13.38
CA LEU A 178 -17.74 -3.77 -12.74
C LEU A 178 -18.90 -3.37 -13.67
N ARG A 179 -18.64 -2.77 -14.84
CA ARG A 179 -19.67 -2.58 -15.87
C ARG A 179 -20.12 -3.90 -16.51
N SER A 180 -19.26 -4.91 -16.50
CA SER A 180 -19.55 -6.28 -16.97
C SER A 180 -19.72 -7.25 -15.79
N ALA A 181 -20.26 -6.75 -14.67
CA ALA A 181 -20.44 -7.49 -13.43
C ALA A 181 -21.45 -8.66 -13.52
N ASP A 182 -22.16 -8.79 -14.64
CA ASP A 182 -22.94 -9.98 -14.98
C ASP A 182 -22.06 -11.20 -15.23
N ILE A 183 -20.80 -11.00 -15.61
CA ILE A 183 -19.80 -12.06 -15.81
C ILE A 183 -19.02 -12.28 -14.50
N THR A 184 -19.10 -13.48 -13.93
CA THR A 184 -18.55 -13.79 -12.58
C THR A 184 -17.08 -13.38 -12.39
N PRO A 185 -16.13 -13.72 -13.28
CA PRO A 185 -14.74 -13.25 -13.16
C PRO A 185 -14.58 -11.72 -13.10
N HIS A 186 -15.38 -10.98 -13.87
CA HIS A 186 -15.35 -9.51 -13.88
C HIS A 186 -15.91 -8.94 -12.57
N TYR A 187 -16.97 -9.55 -12.04
CA TYR A 187 -17.52 -9.20 -10.73
C TYR A 187 -16.48 -9.36 -9.62
N VAL A 188 -15.81 -10.52 -9.55
CA VAL A 188 -14.82 -10.84 -8.52
C VAL A 188 -13.60 -9.94 -8.65
N ALA A 189 -12.99 -9.89 -9.84
CA ALA A 189 -11.80 -9.08 -10.10
C ALA A 189 -12.08 -7.59 -9.87
N GLY A 190 -13.22 -7.07 -10.34
CA GLY A 190 -13.61 -5.68 -10.18
C GLY A 190 -13.74 -5.25 -8.72
N HIS A 191 -14.42 -6.06 -7.89
CA HIS A 191 -14.57 -5.77 -6.46
C HIS A 191 -13.25 -5.85 -5.70
N VAL A 192 -12.44 -6.88 -5.93
CA VAL A 192 -11.14 -7.00 -5.26
C VAL A 192 -10.22 -5.85 -5.67
N LEU A 193 -10.12 -5.54 -6.96
CA LEU A 193 -9.29 -4.45 -7.47
C LEU A 193 -9.76 -3.08 -6.93
N LEU A 194 -11.06 -2.86 -6.77
CA LEU A 194 -11.61 -1.66 -6.15
C LEU A 194 -11.14 -1.52 -4.69
N GLY A 195 -11.15 -2.62 -3.92
CA GLY A 195 -10.61 -2.64 -2.56
C GLY A 195 -9.10 -2.38 -2.49
N LEU A 196 -8.32 -2.98 -3.39
CA LEU A 196 -6.87 -2.74 -3.49
C LEU A 196 -6.58 -1.27 -3.84
N THR A 197 -7.39 -0.69 -4.72
CA THR A 197 -7.32 0.73 -5.09
C THR A 197 -7.62 1.63 -3.91
N ALA A 198 -8.57 1.28 -3.04
CA ALA A 198 -8.87 2.05 -1.83
C ALA A 198 -7.65 2.11 -0.88
N ILE A 199 -6.83 1.05 -0.81
CA ILE A 199 -5.56 1.07 -0.07
C ILE A 199 -4.59 2.08 -0.69
N CYS A 200 -4.41 2.06 -2.01
CA CYS A 200 -3.59 3.06 -2.71
C CYS A 200 -4.06 4.49 -2.42
N ALA A 201 -5.38 4.71 -2.41
CA ALA A 201 -5.98 6.00 -2.11
C ALA A 201 -5.71 6.45 -0.66
N CYS A 202 -5.67 5.53 0.29
CA CYS A 202 -5.27 5.80 1.68
C CYS A 202 -3.76 6.06 1.81
N LEU A 203 -2.93 5.47 0.96
CA LEU A 203 -1.49 5.71 0.95
C LEU A 203 -1.13 7.10 0.39
N ILE A 204 -2.01 7.74 -0.39
CA ILE A 204 -1.86 9.15 -0.80
C ILE A 204 -1.73 10.05 0.44
N ASP A 205 -2.63 9.87 1.43
CA ASP A 205 -2.58 10.58 2.71
C ASP A 205 -1.21 10.40 3.38
N LEU A 206 -0.77 9.14 3.54
CA LEU A 206 0.48 8.85 4.22
C LEU A 206 1.70 9.50 3.53
N VAL A 207 1.76 9.46 2.20
CA VAL A 207 2.86 10.11 1.45
C VAL A 207 2.76 11.63 1.54
N ALA A 208 1.57 12.20 1.36
CA ALA A 208 1.35 13.65 1.40
C ALA A 208 1.69 14.24 2.77
N THR A 209 1.23 13.59 3.84
CA THR A 209 1.55 13.98 5.22
C THR A 209 3.05 13.96 5.48
N ILE A 210 3.76 12.89 5.12
CA ILE A 210 5.23 12.81 5.29
C ILE A 210 5.93 13.93 4.50
N VAL A 211 5.57 14.13 3.23
CA VAL A 211 6.19 15.16 2.38
C VAL A 211 5.96 16.56 2.94
N HIS A 212 4.73 16.89 3.33
CA HIS A 212 4.42 18.23 3.84
C HIS A 212 4.95 18.46 5.26
N GLN A 213 5.01 17.42 6.12
CA GLN A 213 5.59 17.54 7.45
C GLN A 213 7.10 17.73 7.39
N THR A 214 7.82 16.96 6.55
CA THR A 214 9.27 17.13 6.36
C THR A 214 9.63 18.48 5.76
N ARG A 215 8.74 19.08 4.96
CA ARG A 215 8.90 20.42 4.37
C ARG A 215 8.38 21.58 5.24
N ASN A 216 7.85 21.27 6.44
CA ASN A 216 7.20 22.22 7.36
C ASN A 216 5.96 22.95 6.78
N THR A 217 5.36 22.45 5.71
CA THR A 217 4.17 23.04 5.08
C THR A 217 2.85 22.43 5.56
N PHE A 218 2.91 21.36 6.35
CA PHE A 218 1.72 20.65 6.84
C PHE A 218 0.86 21.51 7.77
N SER A 219 -0.46 21.53 7.55
CA SER A 219 -1.40 22.36 8.33
C SER A 219 -2.43 21.52 9.10
N THR A 220 -3.03 22.10 10.15
CA THR A 220 -4.09 21.44 10.93
C THR A 220 -5.33 21.14 10.09
N LYS A 221 -5.70 22.02 9.14
CA LYS A 221 -6.83 21.78 8.23
C LYS A 221 -6.57 20.56 7.34
N GLU A 222 -5.35 20.49 6.82
CA GLU A 222 -4.92 19.37 5.98
C GLU A 222 -4.91 18.05 6.78
N HIS A 223 -4.47 18.06 8.04
CA HIS A 223 -4.53 16.89 8.91
C HIS A 223 -5.93 16.29 9.01
N TRP A 224 -6.93 17.12 9.34
CA TRP A 224 -8.32 16.67 9.44
C TRP A 224 -8.88 16.20 8.11
N LEU A 225 -8.56 16.88 7.01
CA LEU A 225 -8.99 16.48 5.66
C LEU A 225 -8.53 15.06 5.34
N TRP A 226 -7.25 14.76 5.59
CA TRP A 226 -6.71 13.43 5.34
C TRP A 226 -7.25 12.36 6.31
N CYS A 227 -7.44 12.70 7.58
CA CYS A 227 -8.08 11.81 8.54
C CYS A 227 -9.48 11.38 8.08
N TYR A 228 -10.31 12.34 7.67
CA TYR A 228 -11.64 12.06 7.14
C TYR A 228 -11.60 11.27 5.84
N TRP A 229 -10.62 11.56 4.96
CA TRP A 229 -10.43 10.83 3.70
C TRP A 229 -10.24 9.33 3.94
N VAL A 230 -9.34 8.94 4.84
CA VAL A 230 -9.07 7.52 5.14
C VAL A 230 -10.25 6.85 5.85
N ILE A 231 -10.90 7.54 6.80
CA ILE A 231 -12.09 7.01 7.48
C ILE A 231 -13.21 6.75 6.48
N PHE A 232 -13.45 7.70 5.58
CA PHE A 232 -14.48 7.61 4.56
C PHE A 232 -14.22 6.44 3.60
N LEU A 233 -13.01 6.35 3.04
CA LEU A 233 -12.64 5.27 2.13
C LEU A 233 -12.70 3.90 2.81
N GLY A 234 -12.12 3.76 4.02
CA GLY A 234 -12.19 2.52 4.79
C GLY A 234 -13.62 2.10 5.09
N SER A 235 -14.49 3.05 5.48
CA SER A 235 -15.92 2.81 5.72
C SER A 235 -16.61 2.30 4.45
N ILE A 236 -16.40 2.97 3.32
CA ILE A 236 -17.00 2.56 2.04
C ILE A 236 -16.54 1.17 1.63
N THR A 237 -15.26 0.85 1.77
CA THR A 237 -14.74 -0.48 1.39
C THR A 237 -15.33 -1.58 2.27
N VAL A 238 -15.49 -1.35 3.58
CA VAL A 238 -16.16 -2.30 4.49
C VAL A 238 -17.64 -2.46 4.12
N LEU A 239 -18.35 -1.36 3.92
CA LEU A 239 -19.77 -1.39 3.54
C LEU A 239 -19.99 -2.09 2.19
N GLN A 240 -19.10 -1.86 1.22
CA GLN A 240 -19.13 -2.57 -0.05
C GLN A 240 -18.92 -4.07 0.14
N GLY A 241 -17.98 -4.48 1.01
CA GLY A 241 -17.78 -5.89 1.33
C GLY A 241 -19.01 -6.55 1.97
N ILE A 242 -19.65 -5.86 2.92
CA ILE A 242 -20.92 -6.32 3.53
C ILE A 242 -22.01 -6.43 2.47
N TYR A 243 -22.16 -5.43 1.60
CA TYR A 243 -23.14 -5.45 0.51
C TYR A 243 -22.92 -6.64 -0.44
N VAL A 244 -21.68 -6.90 -0.83
CA VAL A 244 -21.33 -8.05 -1.68
C VAL A 244 -21.74 -9.37 -1.05
N LEU A 245 -21.59 -9.52 0.27
CA LEU A 245 -21.96 -10.73 1.01
C LEU A 245 -23.48 -10.89 1.19
N VAL A 246 -24.21 -9.81 1.47
CA VAL A 246 -25.65 -9.88 1.80
C VAL A 246 -26.55 -9.85 0.57
N SER A 247 -26.05 -9.35 -0.56
CA SER A 247 -26.85 -9.15 -1.78
C SER A 247 -27.24 -10.45 -2.51
N SER A 248 -26.61 -11.59 -2.25
CA SER A 248 -26.95 -12.89 -2.84
C SER A 248 -26.20 -14.04 -2.16
N ASP A 249 -26.83 -15.22 -2.11
CA ASP A 249 -26.23 -16.47 -1.60
C ASP A 249 -25.26 -17.15 -2.59
N ALA A 250 -24.89 -16.49 -3.70
CA ALA A 250 -23.97 -17.03 -4.68
C ALA A 250 -22.55 -17.20 -4.10
N SER A 251 -22.03 -18.44 -4.13
CA SER A 251 -20.72 -18.79 -3.56
C SER A 251 -19.55 -17.94 -4.07
N ALA A 252 -19.60 -17.52 -5.34
CA ALA A 252 -18.57 -16.68 -5.95
C ALA A 252 -18.44 -15.28 -5.31
N ARG A 253 -19.42 -14.82 -4.52
CA ARG A 253 -19.38 -13.53 -3.82
C ARG A 253 -18.71 -13.60 -2.45
N LEU A 254 -18.54 -14.79 -1.90
CA LEU A 254 -17.97 -14.99 -0.56
C LEU A 254 -16.54 -14.43 -0.47
N ALA A 255 -15.67 -14.85 -1.39
CA ALA A 255 -14.28 -14.42 -1.44
C ALA A 255 -14.12 -12.89 -1.61
N PRO A 256 -14.68 -12.23 -2.65
CA PRO A 256 -14.51 -10.79 -2.81
C PRO A 256 -15.15 -9.98 -1.66
N GLY A 257 -16.26 -10.45 -1.09
CA GLY A 257 -16.91 -9.80 0.04
C GLY A 257 -16.05 -9.80 1.32
N ILE A 258 -15.50 -10.97 1.70
CA ILE A 258 -14.58 -11.07 2.85
C ILE A 258 -13.30 -10.27 2.62
N ILE A 259 -12.72 -10.38 1.41
CA ILE A 259 -11.52 -9.64 1.04
C ILE A 259 -11.75 -8.13 1.19
N LEU A 260 -12.86 -7.59 0.68
CA LEU A 260 -13.19 -6.17 0.81
C LEU A 260 -13.27 -5.70 2.26
N ILE A 261 -13.91 -6.48 3.14
CA ILE A 261 -13.96 -6.15 4.58
C ILE A 261 -12.54 -6.10 5.15
N CYS A 262 -11.70 -7.09 4.88
CA CYS A 262 -10.31 -7.12 5.33
C CYS A 262 -9.50 -5.94 4.79
N LEU A 263 -9.64 -5.59 3.51
CA LEU A 263 -8.97 -4.45 2.89
C LEU A 263 -9.43 -3.12 3.51
N GLY A 264 -10.72 -2.98 3.83
CA GLY A 264 -11.25 -1.83 4.57
C GLY A 264 -10.65 -1.71 5.98
N MET A 265 -10.45 -2.83 6.69
CA MET A 265 -9.75 -2.85 7.98
C MET A 265 -8.26 -2.47 7.86
N ILE A 266 -7.61 -2.82 6.75
CA ILE A 266 -6.25 -2.36 6.45
C ILE A 266 -6.23 -0.84 6.25
N CYS A 267 -7.23 -0.24 5.60
CA CYS A 267 -7.34 1.22 5.47
C CYS A 267 -7.37 1.91 6.85
N TYR A 268 -8.12 1.38 7.81
CA TYR A 268 -8.10 1.89 9.19
C TYR A 268 -6.74 1.73 9.89
N SER A 269 -5.96 0.71 9.53
CA SER A 269 -4.59 0.54 10.03
C SER A 269 -3.60 1.56 9.45
N ILE A 270 -3.94 2.23 8.35
CA ILE A 270 -3.22 3.38 7.80
C ILE A 270 -3.61 4.66 8.55
N PHE A 271 -4.91 4.83 8.85
CA PHE A 271 -5.41 5.94 9.67
C PHE A 271 -4.70 6.02 11.03
N SER A 272 -4.45 4.89 11.68
CA SER A 272 -3.70 4.87 12.95
C SER A 272 -2.25 5.33 12.82
N LYS A 273 -1.72 5.47 11.60
CA LYS A 273 -0.39 6.04 11.36
C LYS A 273 -0.50 7.51 11.03
N SER A 274 -1.39 7.93 10.13
CA SER A 274 -1.53 9.35 9.76
C SER A 274 -2.15 10.21 10.88
N GLY A 275 -3.09 9.67 11.65
CA GLY A 275 -3.76 10.33 12.78
C GLY A 275 -2.86 10.58 13.99
N TYR A 276 -1.88 9.72 14.24
CA TYR A 276 -1.02 9.80 15.44
C TYR A 276 0.05 10.89 15.37
N TRP A 277 0.39 11.40 14.18
CA TRP A 277 1.47 12.40 14.04
C TRP A 277 1.12 13.80 14.58
N HIS A 278 -0.16 14.12 14.79
CA HIS A 278 -0.54 15.37 15.42
C HIS A 278 -0.23 15.37 16.94
N TRP A 279 -0.43 14.23 17.61
CA TRP A 279 -0.25 14.09 19.05
C TRP A 279 1.20 14.24 19.53
N TYR A 280 2.19 14.04 18.68
CA TYR A 280 3.59 14.27 19.03
C TYR A 280 3.98 15.76 19.02
N GLY A 281 3.12 16.66 18.51
CA GLY A 281 3.28 18.11 18.66
C GLY A 281 2.94 18.61 20.07
N ASP A 282 2.17 17.84 20.84
CA ASP A 282 1.73 18.21 22.19
C ASP A 282 2.52 17.52 23.30
N VAL A 283 3.51 16.68 22.96
CA VAL A 283 4.41 16.09 23.96
C VAL A 283 5.61 17.01 24.10
N PRO A 284 5.77 17.75 25.22
CA PRO A 284 6.97 18.53 25.45
C PRO A 284 8.17 17.60 25.42
N VAL A 285 9.10 17.88 24.50
CA VAL A 285 10.42 17.26 24.49
C VAL A 285 11.10 17.71 25.78
N ARG A 286 11.12 16.81 26.77
CA ARG A 286 11.88 16.98 28.00
C ARG A 286 13.34 16.63 27.76
#